data_AF-A0A7W1CPG4-F1
#
_entry.id   AF-A0A7W1CPG4-F1
#
_cell.length_a   1.000
_cell.length_b   1.000
_cell.length_c   1.000
_cell.angle_alpha   90.00
_cell.angle_beta   90.00
_cell.angle_gamma   90.00
#
_symmetry.space_group_name_H-M   'P 1'
#
loop_
_entity.id
_entity.type
_entity.pdbx_description
1 polymer ?
#
loop_
_entity_poly.entity_id
_entity_poly.type
_entity_poly.pdbx_seq_one_letter_code
_entity_poly.pdbx_strand_id
1 'polypeptide(L)' 'MTYELVVVGGGNMGAALVGGLLASGRDATALAVCEVSPARRARLHAEFAGVAVDADVP' A
#
# COMPACT_ATOMS: atom_id res chain seq x y z
N MET A 1 13.90 5.55 -4.41
CA MET A 1 13.26 4.26 -4.74
C MET A 1 12.30 4.51 -5.89
N THR A 2 12.05 3.52 -6.73
CA THR A 2 11.12 3.63 -7.85
C THR A 2 10.01 2.63 -7.64
N TYR A 3 8.77 3.11 -7.50
CA TYR A 3 7.60 2.24 -7.36
C TYR A 3 7.02 1.93 -8.73
N GLU A 4 6.61 0.70 -8.95
CA GLU A 4 5.98 0.30 -10.21
C GLU A 4 4.47 0.56 -10.20
N LEU A 5 3.86 0.63 -9.01
CA LEU A 5 2.44 0.92 -8.85
C LEU A 5 2.20 1.62 -7.50
N VAL A 6 1.41 2.70 -7.55
CA VAL A 6 0.90 3.38 -6.35
C VAL A 6 -0.62 3.25 -6.31
N VAL A 7 -1.15 2.76 -5.20
CA VAL A 7 -2.60 2.76 -4.93
C VAL A 7 -2.94 4.01 -4.14
N VAL A 8 -3.75 4.90 -4.73
CA VAL A 8 -4.22 6.11 -4.05
C VAL A 8 -5.55 5.80 -3.35
N GLY A 9 -5.55 5.90 -2.03
CA GLY A 9 -6.63 5.48 -1.16
C GLY A 9 -6.39 4.07 -0.60
N GLY A 10 -6.14 4.01 0.70
CA GLY A 10 -5.86 2.79 1.45
C GLY A 10 -7.08 2.18 2.13
N GLY A 11 -8.31 2.56 1.75
CA GLY A 11 -9.56 2.00 2.27
C GLY A 11 -9.74 0.50 1.99
N ASN A 12 -10.96 -0.02 2.08
CA ASN A 12 -11.21 -1.46 1.91
C ASN A 12 -10.78 -1.96 0.52
N MET A 13 -11.14 -1.23 -0.55
CA MET A 13 -10.79 -1.60 -1.92
C MET A 13 -9.28 -1.51 -2.18
N GLY A 14 -8.62 -0.45 -1.70
CA GLY A 14 -7.18 -0.29 -1.87
C GLY A 14 -6.39 -1.39 -1.18
N ALA A 15 -6.77 -1.71 0.07
CA ALA A 15 -6.16 -2.82 0.81
C ALA A 15 -6.44 -4.18 0.14
N ALA A 16 -7.66 -4.43 -0.35
CA ALA A 16 -7.97 -5.66 -1.05
C ALA A 16 -7.16 -5.82 -2.34
N LEU A 17 -6.97 -4.74 -3.10
CA LEU A 17 -6.15 -4.73 -4.31
C LEU A 17 -4.67 -5.02 -3.99
N VAL A 18 -4.09 -4.34 -3.00
CA VAL A 18 -2.71 -4.57 -2.56
C VAL A 18 -2.54 -6.00 -2.08
N GLY A 19 -3.45 -6.49 -1.23
CA GLY A 19 -3.44 -7.87 -0.75
C GLY A 19 -3.50 -8.89 -1.89
N GLY A 20 -4.33 -8.64 -2.92
CA GLY A 20 -4.40 -9.49 -4.12
C GLY A 20 -3.11 -9.50 -4.92
N LEU A 21 -2.47 -8.34 -5.11
CA LEU A 21 -1.20 -8.23 -5.83
C LEU A 21 -0.07 -8.97 -5.11
N LEU A 22 0.03 -8.80 -3.80
CA LEU A 22 0.99 -9.52 -2.96
C LEU A 22 0.75 -11.04 -3.03
N ALA A 23 -0.52 -11.46 -2.92
CA ALA A 23 -0.88 -12.87 -3.03
C ALA A 23 -0.57 -13.47 -4.41
N SER A 24 -0.59 -12.65 -5.48
CA SER A 24 -0.17 -13.06 -6.82
C SER A 24 1.36 -13.07 -7.03
N GLY A 25 2.15 -12.76 -6.00
CA GLY A 25 3.61 -12.79 -6.05
C GLY A 25 4.27 -11.48 -6.45
N ARG A 26 3.55 -10.34 -6.41
CA ARG A 26 4.15 -9.04 -6.66
C ARG A 26 5.06 -8.64 -5.49
N ASP A 27 6.22 -8.07 -5.80
CA ASP A 27 7.15 -7.58 -4.79
C ASP A 27 6.55 -6.40 -4.02
N ALA A 28 6.51 -6.53 -2.68
CA ALA A 28 6.01 -5.49 -1.79
C ALA A 28 6.78 -4.18 -1.93
N THR A 29 8.09 -4.26 -2.20
CA THR A 29 8.97 -3.08 -2.33
C THR A 29 8.71 -2.29 -3.62
N ALA A 30 8.03 -2.90 -4.61
CA ALA A 30 7.61 -2.25 -5.84
C ALA A 30 6.22 -1.58 -5.72
N LEU A 31 5.57 -1.67 -4.56
CA LEU A 31 4.24 -1.14 -4.28
C LEU A 31 4.28 0.01 -3.28
N ALA A 32 3.42 1.01 -3.50
CA ALA A 32 3.12 2.03 -2.51
C ALA A 32 1.61 2.26 -2.35
N VAL A 33 1.21 2.76 -1.18
CA VAL A 33 -0.15 3.20 -0.88
C VAL A 33 -0.11 4.64 -0.38
N CYS A 34 -0.83 5.54 -1.07
CA CYS A 34 -1.04 6.90 -0.62
C CYS A 34 -2.37 6.97 0.14
N GLU A 35 -2.33 7.23 1.44
CA GLU A 35 -3.52 7.27 2.29
C GLU A 35 -3.46 8.43 3.29
N VAL A 36 -4.46 9.31 3.24
CA VAL A 36 -4.50 10.55 4.02
C VAL A 36 -4.72 10.31 5.52
N SER A 37 -5.47 9.27 5.90
CA SER A 37 -5.79 8.98 7.30
C SER A 37 -4.62 8.32 8.04
N PRO A 38 -4.04 8.96 9.08
CA PRO A 38 -2.92 8.38 9.84
C PRO A 38 -3.27 7.05 10.51
N ALA A 39 -4.50 6.94 11.04
CA ALA A 39 -4.98 5.71 11.65
C ALA A 39 -5.10 4.58 10.62
N ARG A 40 -5.46 4.90 9.37
CA ARG A 40 -5.51 3.90 8.30
C ARG A 40 -4.12 3.50 7.84
N ARG A 41 -3.18 4.44 7.70
CA ARG A 41 -1.77 4.13 7.39
C ARG A 41 -1.15 3.17 8.40
N ALA A 42 -1.36 3.42 9.69
CA ALA A 42 -0.86 2.53 10.75
C ALA A 42 -1.39 1.09 10.61
N ARG A 43 -2.66 0.92 10.22
CA ARG A 43 -3.23 -0.41 9.93
C ARG A 43 -2.59 -1.03 8.70
N LEU A 44 -2.44 -0.27 7.61
CA LEU A 44 -1.83 -0.76 6.38
C LEU A 44 -0.37 -1.19 6.56
N HIS A 45 0.42 -0.46 7.35
CA HIS A 45 1.78 -0.88 7.71
C HIS A 45 1.80 -2.20 8.49
N ALA A 46 0.80 -2.45 9.35
CA ALA A 46 0.67 -3.70 10.08
C ALA A 46 0.16 -4.86 9.21
N GLU A 47 -0.74 -4.57 8.25
CA GLU A 47 -1.32 -5.56 7.32
C GLU A 47 -0.33 -5.99 6.23
N PHE A 48 0.49 -5.05 5.71
CA PHE A 48 1.33 -5.26 4.53
C PHE A 48 2.80 -4.92 4.80
N ALA A 49 3.52 -5.86 5.42
CA ALA A 49 4.95 -5.72 5.64
C ALA A 49 5.71 -5.50 4.31
N GLY A 50 6.54 -4.46 4.26
CA GLY A 50 7.39 -4.13 3.10
C GLY A 50 6.73 -3.25 2.03
N VAL A 51 5.42 -3.00 2.10
CA VAL A 51 4.74 -2.02 1.25
C VAL A 51 4.96 -0.61 1.80
N ALA A 52 5.35 0.32 0.94
CA ALA A 52 5.45 1.74 1.32
C ALA A 52 4.05 2.32 1.54
N VAL A 53 3.85 3.05 2.65
CA VAL A 53 2.58 3.73 2.92
C VAL A 53 2.87 5.14 3.41
N ASP A 54 2.33 6.15 2.73
CA ASP A 54 2.58 7.55 3.03
C ASP A 54 1.32 8.41 2.82
N ALA A 55 1.34 9.65 3.29
CA ALA A 55 0.28 10.63 3.11
C ALA A 55 0.26 11.22 1.69
N ASP A 56 1.41 11.22 1.02
CA ASP A 56 1.62 11.77 -0.33
C ASP A 56 2.01 10.67 -1.32
N VAL A 57 1.73 10.91 -2.61
CA VAL A 57 2.16 10.01 -3.69
C VAL A 57 3.67 10.14 -3.87
N PRO A 58 4.44 9.05 -3.72
CA PRO A 58 5.90 9.10 -3.79
C PRO A 58 6.47 8.96 -5.22
#